data_AF-A0A239JU18-F1
#
_entry.id   AF-A0A239JU18-F1
#
_cell.length_a   1.000
_cell.length_b   1.000
_cell.length_c   1.000
_cell.angle_alpha   90.00
_cell.angle_beta   90.00
_cell.angle_gamma   90.00
#
_symmetry.space_group_name_H-M   'P 1'
#
loop_
_entity.id
_entity.type
_entity.pdbx_description
1 polymer ?
#
loop_
_entity_poly.entity_id
_entity_poly.type
_entity_poly.pdbx_seq_one_letter_code
_entity_poly.pdbx_strand_id
1 'polypeptide(L)'
;MTYVRKDLWNLGETWNPTLLWYAKAVRELQSRPLNDPTSWRFLAAIHGFNASIWETEGYYDKKVDKLPSLKDRELYWKQCQHQSWYFLPWHRPYLLSFEEIVRAAVVKLGGPADWALPYWNYDEYQTRPETLGLPEEFYSETLPDGTPNPLALPVVLRFGSQKDGIIRLNPAKLDLTAAFNEDQFTRKENGGSPGFGGPSTGFNHNAGHPSGLLESSPHNFVHTMVGGDNGLPVKDPAFRAGLMSDPDTAGLDPVFWLHHANIDRLWQIWLNRDPSHHNSTKPKFVDGPPLGRPFILPTVNGESRFWKVHETLELKDQPYTYESFYDPVPKAPQEKLAAAAFVAQPTVAAVDEPEVDVELIGANSDTLKLVGRKGDTRVHLDKSGLAKVSRRLAAKSLVAENAAAPKHERIFLNLENIRGQRNAVLIDVYVNLPQGEQPDTHPELHAGSVSLFGVSSASDVNTSHGGSGLSASLEITQVIEVLRQGGDLDLAHLQVSLFPDQNLFDGDDITVGRISIYRQGE
;
A
#
# COMPACT_ATOMS: atom_id res chain seq x y z
N MET A 1 10.09 -28.84 6.53
CA MET A 1 8.61 -28.75 6.51
C MET A 1 8.28 -27.36 6.02
N THR A 2 7.41 -27.22 5.03
CA THR A 2 7.00 -25.90 4.52
C THR A 2 5.71 -25.50 5.22
N TYR A 3 5.67 -24.32 5.84
CA TYR A 3 4.48 -23.78 6.49
C TYR A 3 3.51 -23.24 5.44
N VAL A 4 2.21 -23.50 5.58
CA VAL A 4 1.20 -23.04 4.60
C VAL A 4 0.33 -21.97 5.24
N ARG A 5 0.48 -20.73 4.79
CA ARG A 5 -0.43 -19.63 5.12
C ARG A 5 -1.76 -19.88 4.42
N LYS A 6 -2.83 -19.98 5.20
CA LYS A 6 -4.19 -20.30 4.70
C LYS A 6 -5.03 -19.06 4.60
N ASP A 7 -5.99 -19.08 3.67
CA ASP A 7 -6.97 -18.03 3.54
C ASP A 7 -7.80 -17.96 4.82
N LEU A 8 -7.87 -16.77 5.42
CA LEU A 8 -8.65 -16.45 6.61
C LEU A 8 -10.07 -17.02 6.57
N TRP A 9 -10.74 -16.93 5.41
CA TRP A 9 -12.12 -17.36 5.24
C TRP A 9 -12.27 -18.85 4.84
N ASN A 10 -11.17 -19.56 4.57
CA ASN A 10 -11.18 -21.01 4.35
C ASN A 10 -10.89 -21.82 5.64
N LEU A 11 -10.64 -21.15 6.76
CA LEU A 11 -10.28 -21.82 8.01
C LEU A 11 -11.42 -22.60 8.67
N GLY A 12 -12.67 -22.43 8.19
CA GLY A 12 -13.83 -23.18 8.63
C GLY A 12 -14.66 -22.44 9.68
N GLU A 13 -15.14 -23.18 10.68
CA GLU A 13 -16.05 -22.66 11.71
C GLU A 13 -15.38 -21.59 12.60
N THR A 14 -16.20 -20.76 13.25
CA THR A 14 -15.77 -19.76 14.23
C THR A 14 -14.90 -20.39 15.32
N TRP A 15 -13.80 -19.71 15.66
CA TRP A 15 -12.75 -20.18 16.56
C TRP A 15 -12.04 -21.45 16.06
N ASN A 16 -11.83 -21.54 14.75
CA ASN A 16 -10.93 -22.51 14.17
C ASN A 16 -9.56 -22.50 14.88
N PRO A 17 -8.82 -23.63 14.88
CA PRO A 17 -7.55 -23.73 15.60
C PRO A 17 -6.55 -22.62 15.24
N THR A 18 -6.44 -22.22 13.98
CA THR A 18 -5.48 -21.20 13.54
C THR A 18 -5.74 -19.85 14.22
N LEU A 19 -6.99 -19.36 14.21
CA LEU A 19 -7.35 -18.08 14.82
C LEU A 19 -7.39 -18.14 16.35
N LEU A 20 -7.83 -19.25 16.94
CA LEU A 20 -7.79 -19.43 18.39
C LEU A 20 -6.35 -19.37 18.92
N TRP A 21 -5.42 -20.06 18.26
CA TRP A 21 -4.01 -20.03 18.64
C TRP A 21 -3.35 -18.70 18.32
N TYR A 22 -3.74 -18.03 17.24
CA TYR A 22 -3.30 -16.66 16.96
C TYR A 22 -3.70 -15.72 18.11
N ALA A 23 -4.97 -15.70 18.51
CA ALA A 23 -5.44 -14.88 19.62
C ALA A 23 -4.68 -15.16 20.93
N LYS A 24 -4.50 -16.44 21.29
CA LYS A 24 -3.73 -16.83 22.48
C LYS A 24 -2.27 -16.36 22.43
N ALA A 25 -1.62 -16.47 21.27
CA ALA A 25 -0.25 -16.02 21.08
C ALA A 25 -0.13 -14.49 21.08
N VAL A 26 -1.08 -13.76 20.49
CA VAL A 26 -1.14 -12.29 20.57
C VAL A 26 -1.19 -11.85 22.04
N ARG A 27 -2.06 -12.46 22.86
CA ARG A 27 -2.12 -12.18 24.30
C ARG A 27 -0.80 -12.45 25.02
N GLU A 28 -0.16 -13.57 24.72
CA GLU A 28 1.16 -13.91 25.28
C GLU A 28 2.21 -12.86 24.91
N LEU A 29 2.28 -12.44 23.65
CA LEU A 29 3.21 -11.41 23.18
C LEU A 29 2.90 -10.02 23.78
N GLN A 30 1.62 -9.68 23.97
CA GLN A 30 1.19 -8.43 24.62
C GLN A 30 1.56 -8.36 26.10
N SER A 31 1.67 -9.52 26.77
CA SER A 31 2.11 -9.58 28.18
C SER A 31 3.61 -9.31 28.38
N ARG A 32 4.41 -9.37 27.30
CA ARG A 32 5.85 -9.16 27.37
C ARG A 32 6.18 -7.66 27.51
N PRO A 33 7.25 -7.30 28.25
CA PRO A 33 7.69 -5.91 28.38
C PRO A 33 8.03 -5.26 27.03
N LEU A 34 7.80 -3.95 26.89
CA LEU A 34 8.10 -3.19 25.66
C LEU A 34 9.58 -3.28 25.23
N ASN A 35 10.51 -3.50 26.18
CA ASN A 35 11.93 -3.67 25.89
C ASN A 35 12.35 -5.11 25.56
N ASP A 36 11.41 -6.06 25.48
CA ASP A 36 11.64 -7.40 24.94
C ASP A 36 11.49 -7.37 23.41
N PRO A 37 12.54 -7.72 22.64
CA PRO A 37 12.50 -7.72 21.17
C PRO A 37 11.42 -8.63 20.56
N THR A 38 10.89 -9.55 21.35
CA THR A 38 9.84 -10.51 20.95
C THR A 38 8.45 -10.13 21.47
N SER A 39 8.29 -8.96 22.11
CA SER A 39 6.98 -8.46 22.56
C SER A 39 6.13 -7.92 21.42
N TRP A 40 4.81 -7.94 21.59
CA TRP A 40 3.87 -7.37 20.61
C TRP A 40 4.22 -5.92 20.27
N ARG A 41 4.47 -5.13 21.31
CA ARG A 41 4.74 -3.70 21.19
C ARG A 41 6.12 -3.41 20.58
N PHE A 42 7.13 -4.22 20.87
CA PHE A 42 8.43 -4.07 20.19
C PHE A 42 8.31 -4.39 18.70
N LEU A 43 7.63 -5.48 18.35
CA LEU A 43 7.42 -5.87 16.94
C LEU A 43 6.64 -4.78 16.19
N ALA A 44 5.57 -4.25 16.77
CA ALA A 44 4.86 -3.10 16.20
C ALA A 44 5.76 -1.86 16.03
N ALA A 45 6.65 -1.59 16.99
CA ALA A 45 7.57 -0.45 16.94
C ALA A 45 8.65 -0.57 15.84
N ILE A 46 8.92 -1.79 15.35
CA ILE A 46 9.75 -2.01 14.15
C ILE A 46 9.11 -1.35 12.94
N HIS A 47 7.78 -1.46 12.81
CA HIS A 47 7.03 -0.79 11.76
C HIS A 47 7.05 0.73 11.95
N GLY A 48 6.60 1.23 13.11
CA GLY A 48 6.58 2.66 13.42
C GLY A 48 6.31 2.92 14.90
N PHE A 49 6.67 4.11 15.40
CA PHE A 49 6.51 4.44 16.83
C PHE A 49 6.42 5.95 17.07
N ASN A 50 5.31 6.39 17.64
CA ASN A 50 5.18 7.75 18.16
C ASN A 50 4.74 7.69 19.62
N ALA A 51 5.61 8.11 20.53
CA ALA A 51 5.35 8.02 21.97
C ALA A 51 4.05 8.72 22.40
N SER A 52 3.74 9.88 21.80
CA SER A 52 2.52 10.63 22.15
C SER A 52 1.26 9.91 21.67
N ILE A 53 1.30 9.36 20.46
CA ILE A 53 0.17 8.60 19.91
C ILE A 53 -0.02 7.31 20.73
N TRP A 54 1.07 6.59 21.02
CA TRP A 54 1.01 5.35 21.79
C TRP A 54 0.57 5.57 23.24
N GLU A 55 0.93 6.71 23.86
CA GLU A 55 0.37 7.12 25.16
C GLU A 55 -1.15 7.35 25.07
N THR A 56 -1.62 7.98 24.00
CA THR A 56 -3.04 8.30 23.78
C THR A 56 -3.87 7.04 23.55
N GLU A 57 -3.34 6.08 22.78
CA GLU A 57 -4.02 4.82 22.45
C GLU A 57 -3.81 3.72 23.51
N GLY A 58 -3.08 4.00 24.59
CA GLY A 58 -2.91 3.08 25.71
C GLY A 58 -1.89 1.95 25.50
N TYR A 59 -0.99 2.08 24.51
CA TYR A 59 0.07 1.12 24.23
C TYR A 59 1.44 1.49 24.82
N TYR A 60 1.57 2.68 25.40
CA TYR A 60 2.78 3.11 26.10
C TYR A 60 2.44 3.94 27.33
N ASP A 61 2.95 3.55 28.50
CA ASP A 61 2.92 4.35 29.73
C ASP A 61 4.33 4.64 30.19
N LYS A 62 4.80 5.87 30.01
CA LYS A 62 6.14 6.32 30.44
C LYS A 62 6.46 6.12 31.93
N LYS A 63 5.46 5.89 32.78
CA LYS A 63 5.65 5.63 34.22
C LYS A 63 5.92 4.16 34.52
N VAL A 64 5.45 3.26 33.68
CA VAL A 64 5.48 1.81 33.91
C VAL A 64 6.39 1.10 32.92
N ASP A 65 6.37 1.54 31.66
CA ASP A 65 7.11 0.92 30.59
C ASP A 65 8.57 1.34 30.59
N LYS A 66 9.43 0.33 30.46
CA LYS A 66 10.83 0.53 30.14
C LYS A 66 11.00 0.51 28.63
N LEU A 67 11.49 1.61 28.06
CA LEU A 67 11.93 1.62 26.67
C LEU A 67 13.16 0.71 26.48
N PRO A 68 13.33 0.07 25.31
CA PRO A 68 14.60 -0.54 24.94
C PRO A 68 15.76 0.46 24.98
N SER A 69 16.98 -0.07 24.97
CA SER A 69 18.17 0.79 24.92
C SER A 69 18.13 1.70 23.68
N LEU A 70 18.81 2.85 23.73
CA LEU A 70 18.92 3.73 22.56
C LEU A 70 19.44 2.98 21.34
N LYS A 71 20.45 2.14 21.55
CA LYS A 71 21.03 1.28 20.50
C LYS A 71 19.98 0.36 19.87
N ASP A 72 19.15 -0.30 20.68
CA ASP A 72 18.12 -1.21 20.14
C ASP A 72 17.04 -0.43 19.38
N ARG A 73 16.66 0.75 19.88
CA ARG A 73 15.68 1.61 19.18
C ARG A 73 16.21 2.12 17.84
N GLU A 74 17.45 2.57 17.79
CA GLU A 74 18.11 2.99 16.55
C GLU A 74 18.28 1.84 15.55
N LEU A 75 18.47 0.62 16.06
CA LEU A 75 18.67 -0.57 15.24
C LEU A 75 17.36 -1.13 14.68
N TYR A 76 16.32 -1.25 15.50
CA TYR A 76 15.11 -2.01 15.16
C TYR A 76 13.89 -1.14 14.85
N TRP A 77 13.73 0.03 15.48
CA TRP A 77 12.46 0.76 15.39
C TRP A 77 12.39 1.69 14.19
N LYS A 78 11.17 1.92 13.69
CA LYS A 78 10.89 2.78 12.54
C LYS A 78 11.66 2.37 11.28
N GLN A 79 11.82 1.07 11.06
CA GLN A 79 12.61 0.51 9.95
C GLN A 79 11.78 0.22 8.70
N CYS A 80 10.45 0.36 8.77
CA CYS A 80 9.56 0.09 7.67
C CYS A 80 9.93 0.87 6.40
N GLN A 81 9.92 0.18 5.26
CA GLN A 81 10.12 0.77 3.94
C GLN A 81 8.77 1.08 3.30
N HIS A 82 8.54 2.33 2.92
CA HIS A 82 7.40 2.77 2.10
C HIS A 82 7.88 3.65 0.95
N GLN A 83 7.05 3.78 -0.08
CA GLN A 83 7.29 4.62 -1.26
C GLN A 83 8.70 4.42 -1.83
N SER A 84 9.09 3.16 -1.93
CA SER A 84 10.38 2.70 -2.40
C SER A 84 10.25 1.28 -2.91
N TRP A 85 11.13 0.91 -3.83
CA TRP A 85 11.31 -0.47 -4.29
C TRP A 85 11.55 -1.48 -3.16
N TYR A 86 11.84 -1.04 -1.93
CA TYR A 86 12.11 -1.90 -0.79
C TYR A 86 10.86 -2.27 0.03
N PHE A 87 9.68 -1.71 -0.30
CA PHE A 87 8.43 -2.00 0.41
C PHE A 87 8.18 -3.53 0.54
N LEU A 88 8.11 -4.23 -0.59
CA LEU A 88 7.87 -5.68 -0.60
C LEU A 88 9.00 -6.53 0.03
N PRO A 89 10.28 -6.37 -0.37
CA PRO A 89 11.35 -7.19 0.19
C PRO A 89 11.66 -6.89 1.68
N TRP A 90 11.22 -5.77 2.24
CA TRP A 90 11.31 -5.51 3.68
C TRP A 90 10.16 -6.17 4.46
N HIS A 91 8.92 -6.07 3.98
CA HIS A 91 7.75 -6.62 4.68
C HIS A 91 7.76 -8.15 4.73
N ARG A 92 8.31 -8.84 3.72
CA ARG A 92 8.42 -10.31 3.71
C ARG A 92 9.20 -10.89 4.91
N PRO A 93 10.47 -10.52 5.15
CA PRO A 93 11.19 -11.02 6.33
C PRO A 93 10.59 -10.51 7.64
N TYR A 94 9.94 -9.34 7.64
CA TYR A 94 9.22 -8.82 8.80
C TYR A 94 8.06 -9.73 9.22
N LEU A 95 7.24 -10.15 8.26
CA LEU A 95 6.21 -11.15 8.45
C LEU A 95 6.78 -12.49 8.93
N LEU A 96 7.91 -12.92 8.36
CA LEU A 96 8.54 -14.19 8.75
C LEU A 96 9.05 -14.15 10.20
N SER A 97 9.72 -13.07 10.62
CA SER A 97 10.16 -12.88 12.01
C SER A 97 8.97 -12.89 12.97
N PHE A 98 7.91 -12.14 12.66
CA PHE A 98 6.68 -12.14 13.45
C PHE A 98 6.05 -13.53 13.54
N GLU A 99 5.89 -14.21 12.40
CA GLU A 99 5.27 -15.53 12.31
C GLU A 99 6.06 -16.57 13.10
N GLU A 100 7.40 -16.54 13.06
CA GLU A 100 8.25 -17.43 13.86
C GLU A 100 8.09 -17.20 15.37
N ILE A 101 8.01 -15.93 15.81
CA ILE A 101 7.82 -15.57 17.22
C ILE A 101 6.42 -15.98 17.71
N VAL A 102 5.39 -15.75 16.89
CA VAL A 102 4.00 -16.16 17.19
C VAL A 102 3.92 -17.67 17.23
N ARG A 103 4.49 -18.38 16.26
CA ARG A 103 4.54 -19.86 16.26
C ARG A 103 5.24 -20.40 17.50
N ALA A 104 6.36 -19.80 17.91
CA ALA A 104 7.06 -20.19 19.14
C ALA A 104 6.16 -20.01 20.39
N ALA A 105 5.39 -18.92 20.45
CA ALA A 105 4.39 -18.73 21.51
C ALA A 105 3.24 -19.75 21.44
N VAL A 106 2.73 -20.05 20.24
CA VAL A 106 1.71 -21.10 20.04
C VAL A 106 2.21 -22.44 20.58
N VAL A 107 3.42 -22.86 20.21
CA VAL A 107 4.03 -24.12 20.69
C VAL A 107 4.22 -24.11 22.20
N LYS A 108 4.73 -23.00 22.77
CA LYS A 108 4.89 -22.84 24.23
C LYS A 108 3.57 -23.01 24.97
N LEU A 109 2.47 -22.56 24.39
CA LEU A 109 1.11 -22.66 24.96
C LEU A 109 0.44 -24.02 24.68
N GLY A 110 1.13 -24.97 24.06
CA GLY A 110 0.61 -26.32 23.75
C GLY A 110 -0.16 -26.42 22.43
N GLY A 111 -0.04 -25.41 21.56
CA GLY A 111 -0.63 -25.42 20.23
C GLY A 111 0.20 -26.14 19.16
N PRO A 112 -0.30 -26.18 17.91
CA PRO A 112 0.33 -26.90 16.82
C PRO A 112 1.68 -26.31 16.41
N ALA A 113 2.69 -27.18 16.22
CA ALA A 113 4.03 -26.79 15.80
C ALA A 113 4.13 -26.37 14.33
N ASP A 114 3.12 -26.72 13.54
CA ASP A 114 2.94 -26.34 12.14
C ASP A 114 2.06 -25.09 11.96
N TRP A 115 1.75 -24.36 13.02
CA TRP A 115 1.00 -23.11 12.93
C TRP A 115 1.65 -22.13 11.94
N ALA A 116 0.83 -21.52 11.09
CA ALA A 116 1.25 -20.53 10.11
C ALA A 116 0.27 -19.35 10.13
N LEU A 117 0.78 -18.16 9.86
CA LEU A 117 0.01 -16.92 9.80
C LEU A 117 -1.03 -17.02 8.65
N PRO A 118 -2.33 -16.80 8.90
CA PRO A 118 -3.29 -16.73 7.80
C PRO A 118 -3.12 -15.42 7.01
N TYR A 119 -3.71 -15.37 5.81
CA TYR A 119 -3.77 -14.16 5.00
C TYR A 119 -5.23 -13.75 4.76
N TRP A 120 -5.47 -12.44 4.74
CA TRP A 120 -6.81 -11.89 4.47
C TRP A 120 -7.03 -11.75 2.97
N ASN A 121 -7.71 -12.72 2.36
CA ASN A 121 -7.93 -12.84 0.91
C ASN A 121 -9.05 -11.93 0.38
N TYR A 122 -8.94 -10.61 0.57
CA TYR A 122 -9.94 -9.65 0.08
C TYR A 122 -9.92 -9.47 -1.44
N ASP A 123 -9.02 -10.13 -2.18
CA ASP A 123 -8.92 -10.06 -3.64
C ASP A 123 -9.88 -11.01 -4.38
N GLU A 124 -10.57 -11.91 -3.67
CA GLU A 124 -11.62 -12.79 -4.22
C GLU A 124 -13.05 -12.25 -4.03
N TYR A 125 -13.21 -10.97 -3.68
CA TYR A 125 -14.48 -10.36 -3.29
C TYR A 125 -15.62 -10.49 -4.32
N GLN A 126 -15.31 -10.67 -5.61
CA GLN A 126 -16.33 -10.80 -6.67
C GLN A 126 -17.15 -12.08 -6.54
N THR A 127 -16.51 -13.18 -6.13
CA THR A 127 -17.18 -14.47 -5.88
C THR A 127 -17.41 -14.73 -4.40
N ARG A 128 -16.65 -14.06 -3.53
CA ARG A 128 -16.64 -14.24 -2.08
C ARG A 128 -16.74 -12.90 -1.34
N PRO A 129 -17.90 -12.23 -1.38
CA PRO A 129 -18.07 -10.89 -0.81
C PRO A 129 -17.83 -10.81 0.70
N GLU A 130 -17.92 -11.93 1.43
CA GLU A 130 -17.57 -12.03 2.85
C GLU A 130 -16.10 -11.64 3.12
N THR A 131 -15.22 -11.85 2.13
CA THR A 131 -13.79 -11.49 2.22
C THR A 131 -13.54 -9.99 2.34
N LEU A 132 -14.53 -9.13 2.06
CA LEU A 132 -14.45 -7.69 2.31
C LEU A 132 -14.54 -7.33 3.80
N GLY A 133 -14.93 -8.27 4.64
CA GLY A 133 -14.97 -8.12 6.09
C GLY A 133 -13.95 -9.01 6.79
N LEU A 134 -13.95 -8.89 8.12
CA LEU A 134 -13.23 -9.78 9.03
C LEU A 134 -14.21 -10.81 9.63
N PRO A 135 -13.73 -12.00 10.00
CA PRO A 135 -14.56 -12.99 10.67
C PRO A 135 -14.86 -12.58 12.12
N GLU A 136 -15.84 -13.24 12.74
CA GLU A 136 -16.41 -12.93 14.06
C GLU A 136 -15.36 -12.87 15.18
N GLU A 137 -14.26 -13.62 15.07
CA GLU A 137 -13.14 -13.62 16.00
C GLU A 137 -12.46 -12.24 16.15
N PHE A 138 -12.67 -11.31 15.21
CA PHE A 138 -12.18 -9.93 15.32
C PHE A 138 -13.16 -8.97 15.99
N TYR A 139 -14.35 -9.45 16.39
CA TYR A 139 -15.42 -8.65 17.01
C TYR A 139 -15.89 -9.22 18.35
N SER A 140 -15.88 -10.54 18.53
CA SER A 140 -16.24 -11.21 19.78
C SER A 140 -15.32 -10.78 20.94
N GLU A 141 -15.90 -10.24 22.01
CA GLU A 141 -15.14 -9.69 23.16
C GLU A 141 -14.34 -10.75 23.92
N THR A 142 -14.74 -12.02 23.84
CA THR A 142 -14.14 -13.13 24.59
C THR A 142 -13.74 -14.29 23.70
N LEU A 143 -12.68 -14.99 24.09
CA LEU A 143 -12.32 -16.31 23.58
C LEU A 143 -13.34 -17.37 24.04
N PRO A 144 -13.34 -18.59 23.45
CA PRO A 144 -14.23 -19.67 23.87
C PRO A 144 -14.14 -20.08 25.35
N ASP A 145 -13.01 -19.79 26.00
CA ASP A 145 -12.79 -20.04 27.43
C ASP A 145 -13.30 -18.90 28.35
N GLY A 146 -13.95 -17.88 27.78
CA GLY A 146 -14.50 -16.72 28.48
C GLY A 146 -13.49 -15.63 28.83
N THR A 147 -12.21 -15.81 28.49
CA THR A 147 -11.18 -14.79 28.72
C THR A 147 -11.21 -13.70 27.63
N PRO A 148 -10.70 -12.48 27.89
CA PRO A 148 -10.68 -11.41 26.89
C PRO A 148 -9.97 -11.82 25.60
N ASN A 149 -10.57 -11.47 24.47
CA ASN A 149 -10.03 -11.71 23.14
C ASN A 149 -9.16 -10.53 22.67
N PRO A 150 -7.84 -10.72 22.45
CA PRO A 150 -6.97 -9.63 22.00
C PRO A 150 -7.12 -9.27 20.51
N LEU A 151 -7.88 -10.04 19.72
CA LEU A 151 -8.17 -9.72 18.31
C LEU A 151 -9.33 -8.72 18.15
N ALA A 152 -10.24 -8.71 19.13
CA ALA A 152 -11.35 -7.78 19.23
C ALA A 152 -10.89 -6.47 19.86
N LEU A 153 -10.79 -5.43 19.05
CA LEU A 153 -10.39 -4.10 19.50
C LEU A 153 -11.63 -3.25 19.80
N PRO A 154 -11.58 -2.36 20.80
CA PRO A 154 -12.56 -1.29 20.94
C PRO A 154 -12.70 -0.48 19.65
N VAL A 155 -13.91 0.00 19.36
CA VAL A 155 -14.20 0.81 18.15
C VAL A 155 -13.23 1.98 17.97
N VAL A 156 -12.80 2.61 19.08
CA VAL A 156 -11.86 3.75 19.04
C VAL A 156 -10.48 3.41 18.48
N LEU A 157 -10.12 2.12 18.43
CA LEU A 157 -8.85 1.64 17.87
C LEU A 157 -9.01 1.04 16.46
N ARG A 158 -10.24 0.77 16.02
CA ARG A 158 -10.55 0.20 14.70
C ARG A 158 -11.94 0.66 14.28
N PHE A 159 -12.05 1.84 13.70
CA PHE A 159 -13.36 2.44 13.40
C PHE A 159 -14.07 1.79 12.21
N GLY A 160 -13.32 1.35 11.20
CA GLY A 160 -13.87 1.03 9.89
C GLY A 160 -14.39 2.27 9.15
N SER A 161 -14.68 2.14 7.85
CA SER A 161 -15.19 3.24 7.02
C SER A 161 -16.52 3.83 7.50
N GLN A 162 -17.34 3.04 8.21
CA GLN A 162 -18.63 3.46 8.76
C GLN A 162 -18.55 3.92 10.23
N LYS A 163 -17.36 3.88 10.84
CA LYS A 163 -17.11 4.35 12.21
C LYS A 163 -17.86 3.58 13.31
N ASP A 164 -18.33 2.38 12.98
CA ASP A 164 -19.12 1.49 13.84
C ASP A 164 -18.31 0.34 14.43
N GLY A 165 -17.02 0.24 14.09
CA GLY A 165 -16.14 -0.85 14.52
C GLY A 165 -16.17 -2.08 13.62
N ILE A 166 -17.06 -2.10 12.62
CA ILE A 166 -17.24 -3.25 11.73
C ILE A 166 -16.57 -2.97 10.40
N ILE A 167 -15.61 -3.81 10.06
CA ILE A 167 -14.79 -3.64 8.85
C ILE A 167 -15.56 -4.07 7.62
N ARG A 168 -15.63 -3.14 6.66
CA ARG A 168 -16.26 -3.33 5.34
C ARG A 168 -15.40 -2.61 4.32
N LEU A 169 -14.54 -3.37 3.63
CA LEU A 169 -13.73 -2.82 2.54
C LEU A 169 -14.62 -2.44 1.37
N ASN A 170 -14.29 -1.34 0.69
CA ASN A 170 -14.94 -0.91 -0.53
C ASN A 170 -14.26 -1.62 -1.73
N PRO A 171 -14.97 -2.50 -2.47
CA PRO A 171 -14.46 -3.18 -3.65
C PRO A 171 -13.80 -2.26 -4.69
N ALA A 172 -14.32 -1.05 -4.87
CA ALA A 172 -13.80 -0.10 -5.85
C ALA A 172 -12.39 0.39 -5.51
N LYS A 173 -11.91 0.17 -4.28
CA LYS A 173 -10.56 0.52 -3.80
C LYS A 173 -9.61 -0.68 -3.73
N LEU A 174 -10.06 -1.83 -4.25
CA LEU A 174 -9.29 -3.09 -4.27
C LEU A 174 -8.89 -3.51 -5.69
N ASP A 175 -8.97 -2.60 -6.67
CA ASP A 175 -8.60 -2.90 -8.05
C ASP A 175 -7.09 -3.19 -8.16
N LEU A 176 -6.79 -4.39 -8.63
CA LEU A 176 -5.43 -4.90 -8.85
C LEU A 176 -4.98 -4.75 -10.30
N THR A 177 -5.86 -4.33 -11.22
CA THR A 177 -5.63 -4.34 -12.68
C THR A 177 -4.37 -3.55 -13.05
N ALA A 178 -4.19 -2.36 -12.50
CA ALA A 178 -3.01 -1.53 -12.79
C ALA A 178 -1.71 -2.18 -12.30
N ALA A 179 -1.69 -2.68 -11.06
CA ALA A 179 -0.52 -3.34 -10.49
C ALA A 179 -0.19 -4.65 -11.26
N PHE A 180 -1.20 -5.47 -11.55
CA PHE A 180 -1.02 -6.78 -12.17
C PHE A 180 -0.67 -6.74 -13.65
N ASN A 181 -0.88 -5.61 -14.33
CA ASN A 181 -0.48 -5.42 -15.72
C ASN A 181 0.77 -4.54 -15.88
N GLU A 182 1.37 -4.05 -14.79
CA GLU A 182 2.66 -3.35 -14.85
C GLU A 182 3.79 -4.37 -14.96
N ASP A 183 4.57 -4.25 -16.03
CA ASP A 183 5.64 -5.19 -16.37
C ASP A 183 6.97 -4.89 -15.65
N GLN A 184 7.14 -3.68 -15.13
CA GLN A 184 8.35 -3.27 -14.41
C GLN A 184 8.13 -3.29 -12.90
N PHE A 185 9.02 -3.97 -12.18
CA PHE A 185 9.02 -3.96 -10.72
C PHE A 185 9.28 -2.55 -10.16
N THR A 186 10.24 -1.83 -10.74
CA THR A 186 10.63 -0.50 -10.31
C THR A 186 10.81 0.41 -11.51
N ARG A 187 10.56 1.70 -11.35
CA ARG A 187 10.92 2.74 -12.34
C ARG A 187 11.68 3.87 -11.66
N LYS A 188 12.36 4.69 -12.46
CA LYS A 188 12.91 5.95 -11.97
C LYS A 188 11.76 6.83 -11.52
N GLU A 189 11.99 7.58 -10.45
CA GLU A 189 11.05 8.56 -9.93
C GLU A 189 10.92 9.74 -10.90
N ASN A 190 10.03 9.65 -11.88
CA ASN A 190 9.69 10.75 -12.77
C ASN A 190 8.27 10.54 -13.25
N GLY A 191 7.29 11.29 -12.74
CA GLY A 191 5.95 11.64 -13.30
C GLY A 191 5.04 10.56 -13.93
N GLY A 192 5.51 9.35 -14.21
CA GLY A 192 4.80 8.27 -14.86
C GLY A 192 4.47 7.17 -13.87
N SER A 193 4.43 5.92 -14.35
CA SER A 193 4.23 4.77 -13.46
C SER A 193 5.35 4.67 -12.42
N PRO A 194 5.02 4.46 -11.12
CA PRO A 194 6.01 4.20 -10.08
C PRO A 194 6.56 2.77 -10.12
N GLY A 195 6.06 1.92 -11.02
CA GLY A 195 6.35 0.48 -11.04
C GLY A 195 5.51 -0.31 -10.03
N PHE A 196 5.50 -1.63 -10.19
CA PHE A 196 4.74 -2.53 -9.32
C PHE A 196 5.14 -2.42 -7.84
N GLY A 197 6.44 -2.55 -7.56
CA GLY A 197 7.04 -2.54 -6.22
C GLY A 197 7.51 -1.16 -5.75
N GLY A 198 7.44 -0.13 -6.61
CA GLY A 198 7.75 1.26 -6.26
C GLY A 198 9.05 1.82 -6.82
N PRO A 199 9.30 3.14 -6.63
CA PRO A 199 10.40 3.84 -7.26
C PRO A 199 11.76 3.45 -6.69
N SER A 200 12.80 3.59 -7.52
CA SER A 200 14.19 3.36 -7.12
C SER A 200 14.68 4.49 -6.20
N THR A 201 14.73 4.23 -4.89
CA THR A 201 15.12 5.21 -3.85
C THR A 201 16.09 4.61 -2.81
N GLY A 202 16.58 5.44 -1.89
CA GLY A 202 17.32 4.97 -0.71
C GLY A 202 16.39 4.38 0.35
N PHE A 203 16.77 4.51 1.63
CA PHE A 203 15.83 4.28 2.73
C PHE A 203 14.73 5.32 2.63
N ASN A 204 13.48 4.88 2.63
CA ASN A 204 12.35 5.78 2.79
C ASN A 204 11.31 5.17 3.74
N HIS A 205 10.86 5.97 4.68
CA HIS A 205 9.94 5.52 5.72
C HIS A 205 8.51 6.01 5.48
N ASN A 206 8.30 7.25 5.02
CA ASN A 206 6.96 7.87 5.02
C ASN A 206 6.76 9.09 4.09
N ALA A 207 7.71 9.53 3.24
CA ALA A 207 7.49 10.78 2.48
C ALA A 207 8.26 10.92 1.16
N GLY A 208 7.84 11.92 0.37
CA GLY A 208 8.62 12.51 -0.72
C GLY A 208 8.56 11.79 -2.05
N HIS A 209 8.03 10.57 -2.09
CA HIS A 209 8.00 9.71 -3.26
C HIS A 209 6.61 9.10 -3.47
N PRO A 210 6.21 8.77 -4.71
CA PRO A 210 4.99 8.00 -4.93
C PRO A 210 5.15 6.55 -4.44
N SER A 211 4.08 6.00 -3.86
CA SER A 211 4.00 4.56 -3.57
C SER A 211 4.04 3.72 -4.85
N GLY A 212 4.60 2.52 -4.77
CA GLY A 212 4.44 1.53 -5.86
C GLY A 212 2.98 1.18 -6.09
N LEU A 213 2.65 0.60 -7.25
CA LEU A 213 1.25 0.32 -7.59
C LEU A 213 0.56 -0.61 -6.58
N LEU A 214 1.26 -1.62 -6.07
CA LEU A 214 0.69 -2.53 -5.05
C LEU A 214 0.59 -1.88 -3.66
N GLU A 215 1.54 -0.99 -3.33
CA GLU A 215 1.53 -0.23 -2.07
C GLU A 215 0.41 0.83 -2.08
N SER A 216 0.16 1.49 -3.21
CA SER A 216 -0.92 2.46 -3.35
C SER A 216 -2.29 1.79 -3.38
N SER A 217 -2.45 0.72 -4.17
CA SER A 217 -3.68 -0.06 -4.29
C SER A 217 -3.38 -1.57 -4.32
N PRO A 218 -3.87 -2.38 -3.36
CA PRO A 218 -4.89 -2.05 -2.37
C PRO A 218 -4.33 -1.63 -1.00
N HIS A 219 -3.02 -1.73 -0.76
CA HIS A 219 -2.43 -1.63 0.58
C HIS A 219 -2.82 -0.35 1.34
N ASN A 220 -2.53 0.85 0.81
CA ASN A 220 -2.86 2.09 1.49
C ASN A 220 -4.38 2.28 1.69
N PHE A 221 -5.21 1.72 0.80
CA PHE A 221 -6.66 1.79 0.94
C PHE A 221 -7.18 0.92 2.09
N VAL A 222 -6.67 -0.31 2.21
CA VAL A 222 -7.05 -1.21 3.31
C VAL A 222 -6.67 -0.60 4.65
N HIS A 223 -5.46 -0.04 4.78
CA HIS A 223 -5.04 0.67 5.97
C HIS A 223 -6.03 1.77 6.40
N THR A 224 -6.36 2.67 5.47
CA THR A 224 -7.29 3.78 5.75
C THR A 224 -8.71 3.29 6.07
N MET A 225 -9.25 2.33 5.32
CA MET A 225 -10.60 1.80 5.52
C MET A 225 -10.74 1.01 6.83
N VAL A 226 -9.71 0.26 7.24
CA VAL A 226 -9.73 -0.51 8.49
C VAL A 226 -9.57 0.41 9.69
N GLY A 227 -8.60 1.34 9.62
CA GLY A 227 -8.32 2.26 10.72
C GLY A 227 -9.48 3.22 10.95
N GLY A 228 -9.86 3.97 9.90
CA GLY A 228 -10.86 5.04 10.00
C GLY A 228 -10.52 6.11 11.05
N ASP A 229 -11.47 6.99 11.32
CA ASP A 229 -11.43 7.95 12.42
C ASP A 229 -12.85 8.25 12.92
N ASN A 230 -12.97 8.99 14.02
CA ASN A 230 -14.28 9.33 14.60
C ASN A 230 -15.01 10.51 13.92
N GLY A 231 -14.50 11.05 12.82
CA GLY A 231 -15.16 12.13 12.07
C GLY A 231 -15.02 13.53 12.64
N LEU A 232 -14.28 13.71 13.72
CA LEU A 232 -14.05 15.04 14.30
C LEU A 232 -12.90 15.77 13.58
N PRO A 233 -12.84 17.11 13.66
CA PRO A 233 -11.67 17.86 13.20
C PRO A 233 -10.42 17.45 13.98
N VAL A 234 -9.25 17.36 13.33
CA VAL A 234 -8.02 16.88 13.99
C VAL A 234 -7.61 17.72 15.21
N LYS A 235 -7.99 19.01 15.27
CA LYS A 235 -7.71 19.91 16.40
C LYS A 235 -8.66 19.71 17.59
N ASP A 236 -9.69 18.87 17.46
CA ASP A 236 -10.58 18.52 18.56
C ASP A 236 -9.86 17.57 19.55
N PRO A 237 -9.84 17.85 20.86
CA PRO A 237 -9.23 16.96 21.86
C PRO A 237 -9.81 15.54 21.89
N ALA A 238 -11.05 15.35 21.42
CA ALA A 238 -11.71 14.07 21.30
C ALA A 238 -11.43 13.36 19.97
N PHE A 239 -10.73 13.98 19.02
CA PHE A 239 -10.34 13.33 17.77
C PHE A 239 -9.53 12.07 18.05
N ARG A 240 -9.88 10.97 17.37
CA ARG A 240 -9.17 9.69 17.42
C ARG A 240 -9.17 9.08 16.03
N ALA A 241 -8.05 8.48 15.67
CA ALA A 241 -7.88 7.71 14.45
C ALA A 241 -7.58 6.25 14.84
N GLY A 242 -8.11 5.28 14.10
CA GLY A 242 -7.87 3.87 14.41
C GLY A 242 -6.45 3.45 14.06
N LEU A 243 -5.95 2.40 14.70
CA LEU A 243 -4.57 1.97 14.64
C LEU A 243 -4.05 1.77 13.21
N MET A 244 -4.86 1.13 12.35
CA MET A 244 -4.50 0.85 10.95
C MET A 244 -4.40 2.08 10.06
N SER A 245 -4.85 3.27 10.51
CA SER A 245 -4.79 4.50 9.71
C SER A 245 -3.45 5.24 9.79
N ASP A 246 -2.55 4.87 10.71
CA ASP A 246 -1.26 5.53 10.90
C ASP A 246 -0.12 4.49 10.88
N PRO A 247 0.93 4.67 10.05
CA PRO A 247 2.10 3.80 10.07
C PRO A 247 2.74 3.65 11.46
N ASP A 248 2.69 4.68 12.30
CA ASP A 248 3.24 4.62 13.65
C ASP A 248 2.43 3.69 14.58
N THR A 249 1.21 3.32 14.25
CA THR A 249 0.35 2.46 15.09
C THR A 249 -0.16 1.19 14.41
N ALA A 250 -0.09 1.09 13.08
CA ALA A 250 -0.74 0.01 12.34
C ALA A 250 -0.32 -1.40 12.81
N GLY A 251 0.96 -1.60 13.10
CA GLY A 251 1.49 -2.87 13.62
C GLY A 251 0.93 -3.32 14.97
N LEU A 252 0.21 -2.46 15.69
CA LEU A 252 -0.46 -2.79 16.95
C LEU A 252 -1.80 -3.50 16.74
N ASP A 253 -2.43 -3.35 15.58
CA ASP A 253 -3.68 -4.05 15.24
C ASP A 253 -3.35 -5.48 14.75
N PRO A 254 -3.91 -6.55 15.36
CA PRO A 254 -3.67 -7.91 14.90
C PRO A 254 -4.02 -8.20 13.43
N VAL A 255 -4.91 -7.40 12.80
CA VAL A 255 -5.25 -7.56 11.38
C VAL A 255 -4.13 -7.10 10.43
N PHE A 256 -3.23 -6.23 10.89
CA PHE A 256 -2.09 -5.73 10.12
C PHE A 256 -1.29 -6.87 9.49
N TRP A 257 -0.99 -7.89 10.29
CA TRP A 257 -0.17 -9.03 9.90
C TRP A 257 -0.85 -9.90 8.85
N LEU A 258 -2.17 -10.07 8.93
CA LEU A 258 -2.96 -10.84 7.96
C LEU A 258 -3.13 -10.07 6.64
N HIS A 259 -3.28 -8.75 6.71
CA HIS A 259 -3.29 -7.87 5.55
C HIS A 259 -1.96 -7.93 4.80
N HIS A 260 -0.84 -7.73 5.51
CA HIS A 260 0.49 -7.77 4.92
C HIS A 260 0.89 -9.17 4.41
N ALA A 261 0.39 -10.25 5.02
CA ALA A 261 0.49 -11.58 4.44
C ALA A 261 -0.20 -11.68 3.07
N ASN A 262 -1.33 -10.99 2.86
CA ASN A 262 -1.95 -10.94 1.53
C ASN A 262 -1.17 -10.05 0.55
N ILE A 263 -0.59 -8.93 1.00
CA ILE A 263 0.30 -8.11 0.15
C ILE A 263 1.51 -8.92 -0.34
N ASP A 264 2.12 -9.71 0.54
CA ASP A 264 3.22 -10.62 0.17
C ASP A 264 2.76 -11.72 -0.81
N ARG A 265 1.54 -12.24 -0.64
CA ARG A 265 0.92 -13.19 -1.60
C ARG A 265 0.69 -12.56 -2.97
N LEU A 266 0.15 -11.34 -3.02
CA LEU A 266 -0.13 -10.61 -4.26
C LEU A 266 1.15 -10.32 -5.06
N TRP A 267 2.29 -10.09 -4.39
CA TRP A 267 3.59 -10.03 -5.05
C TRP A 267 3.93 -11.34 -5.77
N GLN A 268 3.71 -12.49 -5.12
CA GLN A 268 3.95 -13.77 -5.78
C GLN A 268 2.98 -14.03 -6.95
N ILE A 269 1.72 -13.61 -6.84
CA ILE A 269 0.75 -13.72 -7.95
C ILE A 269 1.22 -12.90 -9.15
N TRP A 270 1.69 -11.67 -8.92
CA TRP A 270 2.28 -10.84 -9.98
C TRP A 270 3.46 -11.53 -10.67
N LEU A 271 4.42 -12.08 -9.92
CA LEU A 271 5.55 -12.84 -10.47
C LEU A 271 5.11 -14.07 -11.28
N ASN A 272 4.04 -14.73 -10.88
CA ASN A 272 3.51 -15.92 -11.56
C ASN A 272 2.71 -15.60 -12.83
N ARG A 273 2.27 -14.35 -12.99
CA ARG A 273 1.29 -13.96 -13.99
C ARG A 273 1.84 -13.97 -15.42
N ASP A 274 3.05 -13.46 -15.61
CA ASP A 274 3.74 -13.36 -16.90
C ASP A 274 5.26 -13.53 -16.73
N PRO A 275 5.97 -14.29 -17.59
CA PRO A 275 7.42 -14.44 -17.51
C PRO A 275 8.23 -13.14 -17.60
N SER A 276 7.64 -12.08 -18.16
CA SER A 276 8.25 -10.75 -18.17
C SER A 276 8.21 -10.05 -16.81
N HIS A 277 7.37 -10.49 -15.88
CA HIS A 277 7.34 -9.97 -14.52
C HIS A 277 8.50 -10.54 -13.71
N HIS A 278 9.43 -9.68 -13.35
CA HIS A 278 10.59 -10.06 -12.57
C HIS A 278 10.98 -8.93 -11.63
N ASN A 279 11.55 -9.30 -10.48
CA ASN A 279 12.12 -8.34 -9.55
C ASN A 279 13.27 -7.57 -10.20
N SER A 280 13.50 -6.33 -9.78
CA SER A 280 14.63 -5.53 -10.25
C SER A 280 15.95 -6.28 -10.04
N THR A 281 16.81 -6.25 -11.05
CA THR A 281 18.15 -6.87 -11.00
C THR A 281 19.25 -5.85 -10.71
N LYS A 282 18.90 -4.57 -10.51
CA LYS A 282 19.84 -3.48 -10.24
C LYS A 282 20.70 -3.80 -9.00
N PRO A 283 22.04 -3.69 -9.08
CA PRO A 283 22.94 -3.99 -7.95
C PRO A 283 22.55 -3.30 -6.63
N LYS A 284 22.23 -2.00 -6.68
CA LYS A 284 21.78 -1.25 -5.50
C LYS A 284 20.52 -1.84 -4.83
N PHE A 285 19.65 -2.46 -5.61
CA PHE A 285 18.48 -3.13 -5.11
C PHE A 285 18.85 -4.48 -4.50
N VAL A 286 19.48 -5.38 -5.28
CA VAL A 286 19.77 -6.76 -4.86
C VAL A 286 20.77 -6.85 -3.71
N ASP A 287 21.79 -5.98 -3.70
CA ASP A 287 22.78 -5.86 -2.63
C ASP A 287 22.29 -4.96 -1.47
N GLY A 288 21.13 -4.32 -1.66
CA GLY A 288 20.44 -3.56 -0.62
C GLY A 288 20.21 -4.43 0.61
N PRO A 289 20.05 -3.82 1.78
CA PRO A 289 19.29 -2.58 2.00
C PRO A 289 20.16 -1.31 2.04
N PRO A 290 19.56 -0.11 2.15
CA PRO A 290 20.27 1.16 2.18
C PRO A 290 21.38 1.21 3.24
N LEU A 291 22.49 1.86 2.93
CA LEU A 291 23.60 2.06 3.87
C LEU A 291 23.09 2.66 5.18
N GLY A 292 23.45 2.02 6.30
CA GLY A 292 23.08 2.48 7.65
C GLY A 292 21.66 2.12 8.10
N ARG A 293 20.83 1.50 7.26
CA ARG A 293 19.46 1.04 7.61
C ARG A 293 19.25 -0.41 7.17
N PRO A 294 19.88 -1.38 7.87
CA PRO A 294 19.78 -2.78 7.52
C PRO A 294 18.36 -3.33 7.68
N PHE A 295 18.03 -4.37 6.92
CA PHE A 295 16.85 -5.19 7.14
C PHE A 295 17.22 -6.11 8.29
N ILE A 296 16.94 -5.65 9.50
CA ILE A 296 17.28 -6.34 10.73
C ILE A 296 16.01 -6.60 11.53
N LEU A 297 15.84 -7.85 11.95
CA LEU A 297 14.65 -8.30 12.65
C LEU A 297 15.04 -9.24 13.80
N PRO A 298 14.26 -9.27 14.88
CA PRO A 298 14.50 -10.18 15.99
C PRO A 298 14.19 -11.63 15.60
N THR A 299 14.99 -12.57 16.09
CA THR A 299 14.66 -13.99 16.06
C THR A 299 13.74 -14.36 17.22
N VAL A 300 13.30 -15.62 17.28
CA VAL A 300 12.54 -16.18 18.41
C VAL A 300 13.23 -16.02 19.78
N ASN A 301 14.55 -15.84 19.80
CA ASN A 301 15.35 -15.62 21.02
C ASN A 301 15.66 -14.14 21.27
N GLY A 302 15.13 -13.23 20.45
CA GLY A 302 15.41 -11.79 20.52
C GLY A 302 16.78 -11.38 19.95
N GLU A 303 17.48 -12.29 19.27
CA GLU A 303 18.76 -11.99 18.61
C GLU A 303 18.54 -11.29 17.26
N SER A 304 19.57 -10.61 16.75
CA SER A 304 19.50 -9.94 15.45
C SER A 304 19.70 -10.91 14.28
N ARG A 305 18.76 -10.93 13.33
CA ARG A 305 18.96 -11.52 12.00
C ARG A 305 18.98 -10.40 10.94
N PHE A 306 20.04 -10.36 10.16
CA PHE A 306 20.19 -9.46 9.02
C PHE A 306 19.72 -10.15 7.75
N TRP A 307 19.13 -9.38 6.85
CA TRP A 307 18.70 -9.81 5.53
C TRP A 307 19.29 -8.92 4.47
N LYS A 308 19.76 -9.53 3.39
CA LYS A 308 19.96 -8.84 2.12
C LYS A 308 18.71 -8.98 1.28
N VAL A 309 18.45 -7.99 0.43
CA VAL A 309 17.25 -7.98 -0.42
C VAL A 309 17.17 -9.24 -1.29
N HIS A 310 18.28 -9.68 -1.89
CA HIS A 310 18.27 -10.89 -2.72
C HIS A 310 17.82 -12.17 -1.96
N GLU A 311 17.95 -12.22 -0.63
CA GLU A 311 17.52 -13.37 0.19
C GLU A 311 15.99 -13.40 0.42
N THR A 312 15.31 -12.32 0.07
CA THR A 312 13.86 -12.16 0.30
C THR A 312 13.06 -12.24 -1.00
N LEU A 313 13.68 -12.20 -2.19
CA LEU A 313 12.94 -12.03 -3.45
C LEU A 313 12.10 -13.24 -3.85
N GLU A 314 12.63 -14.45 -3.61
CA GLU A 314 12.06 -15.69 -4.10
C GLU A 314 11.27 -16.41 -3.00
N LEU A 315 9.97 -16.61 -3.19
CA LEU A 315 9.14 -17.32 -2.20
C LEU A 315 9.57 -18.78 -2.01
N LYS A 316 10.04 -19.44 -3.08
CA LYS A 316 10.53 -20.83 -3.04
C LYS A 316 11.72 -21.03 -2.07
N ASP A 317 12.44 -19.95 -1.76
CA ASP A 317 13.59 -19.97 -0.85
C ASP A 317 13.18 -19.67 0.60
N GLN A 318 11.89 -19.36 0.84
CA GLN A 318 11.32 -19.11 2.16
C GLN A 318 10.78 -20.41 2.79
N PRO A 319 10.68 -20.49 4.14
CA PRO A 319 10.18 -21.68 4.82
C PRO A 319 8.65 -21.83 4.75
N TYR A 320 7.95 -20.96 4.01
CA TYR A 320 6.50 -20.94 3.92
C TYR A 320 6.01 -20.77 2.48
N THR A 321 4.72 -21.04 2.27
CA THR A 321 3.98 -20.79 1.03
C THR A 321 2.54 -20.39 1.35
N TYR A 322 1.74 -20.11 0.32
CA TYR A 322 0.32 -19.81 0.43
C TYR A 322 -0.53 -20.98 -0.07
N GLU A 323 -1.72 -21.12 0.51
CA GLU A 323 -2.72 -22.10 0.11
C GLU A 323 -3.14 -21.96 -1.37
N SER A 324 -3.22 -20.72 -1.86
CA SER A 324 -3.66 -20.39 -3.22
C SER A 324 -2.90 -19.20 -3.77
N PHE A 325 -2.66 -19.20 -5.08
CA PHE A 325 -2.17 -18.07 -5.87
C PHE A 325 -3.18 -17.70 -6.96
N TYR A 326 -4.47 -17.79 -6.65
CA TYR A 326 -5.53 -17.38 -7.57
C TYR A 326 -5.32 -15.92 -8.01
N ASP A 327 -5.37 -15.70 -9.32
CA ASP A 327 -5.23 -14.40 -9.95
C ASP A 327 -6.62 -13.89 -10.35
N PRO A 328 -7.17 -12.88 -9.65
CA PRO A 328 -8.51 -12.36 -9.92
C PRO A 328 -8.57 -11.45 -11.14
N VAL A 329 -7.43 -11.03 -11.69
CA VAL A 329 -7.38 -10.10 -12.82
C VAL A 329 -7.41 -10.90 -14.12
N PRO A 330 -8.39 -10.69 -15.03
CA PRO A 330 -8.36 -11.31 -16.35
C PRO A 330 -7.03 -11.02 -17.06
N LYS A 331 -6.39 -12.02 -17.65
CA LYS A 331 -5.21 -11.79 -18.48
C LYS A 331 -5.63 -10.99 -19.70
N ALA A 332 -4.95 -9.88 -19.99
CA ALA A 332 -5.16 -9.15 -21.24
C ALA A 332 -4.95 -10.12 -22.43
N PRO A 333 -5.67 -9.97 -23.55
CA PRO A 333 -5.40 -10.77 -24.74
C PRO A 333 -3.94 -10.52 -25.14
N GLN A 334 -3.08 -11.53 -24.99
CA GLN A 334 -1.73 -11.46 -25.54
C GLN A 334 -1.88 -11.36 -27.05
N GLU A 335 -1.56 -10.20 -27.63
CA GLU A 335 -1.21 -10.17 -29.05
C GLU A 335 -0.10 -11.21 -29.22
N LYS A 336 -0.34 -12.24 -30.03
CA LYS A 336 0.63 -13.30 -30.31
C LYS A 336 1.84 -12.66 -30.99
N LEU A 337 2.77 -12.14 -30.21
CA LEU A 337 4.15 -11.95 -30.65
C LEU A 337 4.64 -13.35 -31.02
N ALA A 338 4.84 -13.54 -32.31
CA ALA A 338 5.27 -14.81 -32.88
C ALA A 338 6.45 -15.34 -32.07
N ALA A 339 6.25 -16.47 -31.41
CA ALA A 339 7.28 -17.21 -30.73
C ALA A 339 8.32 -17.65 -31.76
N ALA A 340 9.35 -16.82 -31.95
CA ALA A 340 10.54 -17.15 -32.69
C ALA A 340 11.72 -17.05 -31.71
N ALA A 341 12.05 -18.22 -31.16
CA ALA A 341 13.34 -18.62 -30.61
C ALA A 341 13.91 -17.79 -29.44
N PHE A 342 13.87 -18.37 -28.24
CA PHE A 342 15.11 -18.81 -27.57
C PHE A 342 14.77 -19.81 -26.45
N VAL A 343 15.05 -21.10 -26.70
CA VAL A 343 15.27 -22.07 -25.63
C VAL A 343 16.69 -21.83 -25.14
N ALA A 344 16.85 -20.96 -24.16
CA ALA A 344 18.04 -20.89 -23.33
C ALA A 344 17.59 -20.85 -21.87
N GLN A 345 18.16 -21.73 -21.05
CA GLN A 345 18.03 -21.67 -19.60
C GLN A 345 18.36 -20.24 -19.14
N PRO A 346 17.59 -19.63 -18.23
CA PRO A 346 17.89 -18.29 -17.76
C PRO A 346 19.13 -18.37 -16.87
N THR A 347 20.29 -18.12 -17.46
CA THR A 347 21.31 -17.39 -16.72
C THR A 347 20.72 -15.99 -16.54
N VAL A 348 20.61 -15.55 -15.29
CA VAL A 348 20.16 -14.20 -14.93
C VAL A 348 21.24 -13.21 -15.38
N ALA A 349 21.32 -12.97 -16.69
CA ALA A 349 22.03 -11.84 -17.22
C ALA A 349 21.20 -10.60 -16.88
N ALA A 350 21.85 -9.55 -16.37
CA ALA A 350 21.21 -8.26 -16.14
C ALA A 350 20.57 -7.81 -17.45
N VAL A 351 19.24 -7.86 -17.52
CA VAL A 351 18.49 -7.21 -18.59
C VAL A 351 18.45 -5.74 -18.19
N ASP A 352 19.08 -4.87 -18.97
CA ASP A 352 18.96 -3.43 -18.78
C ASP A 352 17.47 -3.06 -18.85
N GLU A 353 16.91 -2.61 -17.73
CA GLU A 353 15.54 -2.11 -17.66
C GLU A 353 15.42 -0.89 -18.59
N PRO A 354 14.57 -0.92 -19.63
CA PRO A 354 14.52 0.15 -20.63
C PRO A 354 14.08 1.47 -19.98
N GLU A 355 14.89 2.51 -20.14
CA GLU A 355 14.51 3.86 -19.72
C GLU A 355 13.46 4.43 -20.67
N VAL A 356 12.28 4.76 -20.13
CA VAL A 356 11.19 5.37 -20.89
C VAL A 356 11.21 6.89 -20.66
N ASP A 357 11.10 7.66 -21.74
CA ASP A 357 11.00 9.11 -21.67
C ASP A 357 9.72 9.54 -20.92
N VAL A 358 9.90 10.38 -19.90
CA VAL A 358 8.81 11.02 -19.16
C VAL A 358 8.92 12.54 -19.30
N GLU A 359 7.88 13.16 -19.82
CA GLU A 359 7.81 14.59 -20.14
C GLU A 359 6.66 15.25 -19.37
N LEU A 360 6.94 16.33 -18.64
CA LEU A 360 5.91 17.18 -18.03
C LEU A 360 5.20 17.96 -19.14
N ILE A 361 3.88 17.80 -19.23
CA ILE A 361 3.05 18.45 -20.26
C ILE A 361 2.02 19.43 -19.68
N GLY A 362 2.01 19.63 -18.37
CA GLY A 362 1.20 20.67 -17.74
C GLY A 362 1.17 20.60 -16.24
N ALA A 363 0.84 21.72 -15.59
CA ALA A 363 0.62 21.79 -14.16
C ALA A 363 -0.38 22.90 -13.80
N ASN A 364 -0.95 22.82 -12.61
CA ASN A 364 -1.64 23.95 -12.01
C ASN A 364 -0.64 24.98 -11.43
N SER A 365 -1.11 26.22 -11.21
CA SER A 365 -0.29 27.32 -10.69
C SER A 365 -0.27 27.43 -9.16
N ASP A 366 -1.35 26.99 -8.52
CA ASP A 366 -1.60 27.28 -7.10
C ASP A 366 -1.79 26.01 -6.28
N THR A 367 -1.39 26.05 -5.02
CA THR A 367 -1.69 24.98 -4.06
C THR A 367 -3.19 24.87 -3.84
N LEU A 368 -3.72 23.65 -3.97
CA LEU A 368 -5.13 23.36 -3.74
C LEU A 368 -5.34 23.02 -2.25
N LYS A 369 -6.06 23.86 -1.51
CA LYS A 369 -6.54 23.54 -0.17
C LYS A 369 -7.85 22.75 -0.25
N LEU A 370 -7.95 21.64 0.47
CA LEU A 370 -9.15 20.81 0.52
C LEU A 370 -9.92 21.07 1.82
N VAL A 371 -11.13 21.64 1.69
CA VAL A 371 -12.09 21.85 2.79
C VAL A 371 -13.47 21.44 2.29
N GLY A 372 -14.26 20.82 3.17
CA GLY A 372 -15.56 20.27 2.80
C GLY A 372 -15.42 18.94 2.06
N ARG A 373 -16.19 18.75 0.99
CA ARG A 373 -16.26 17.49 0.21
C ARG A 373 -15.78 17.60 -1.24
N LYS A 374 -15.22 18.75 -1.62
CA LYS A 374 -14.75 18.96 -2.99
C LYS A 374 -13.62 19.98 -3.03
N GLY A 375 -12.59 19.70 -3.81
CA GLY A 375 -11.60 20.66 -4.26
C GLY A 375 -11.51 20.68 -5.79
N ASP A 376 -11.36 21.86 -6.37
CA ASP A 376 -11.28 22.05 -7.81
C ASP A 376 -9.99 22.79 -8.15
N THR A 377 -9.27 22.33 -9.18
CA THR A 377 -8.16 23.06 -9.78
C THR A 377 -8.17 22.93 -11.29
N ARG A 378 -7.38 23.76 -11.95
CA ARG A 378 -7.16 23.70 -13.39
C ARG A 378 -5.68 23.47 -13.68
N VAL A 379 -5.39 22.47 -14.50
CA VAL A 379 -4.06 22.20 -15.01
C VAL A 379 -3.92 22.86 -16.38
N HIS A 380 -2.92 23.74 -16.53
CA HIS A 380 -2.58 24.37 -17.80
C HIS A 380 -1.66 23.45 -18.58
N LEU A 381 -2.06 23.07 -19.79
CA LEU A 381 -1.29 22.18 -20.65
C LEU A 381 -0.34 22.97 -21.56
N ASP A 382 0.85 22.44 -21.79
CA ASP A 382 1.87 23.06 -22.63
C ASP A 382 1.58 22.81 -24.12
N LYS A 383 1.64 23.87 -24.95
CA LYS A 383 1.27 23.79 -26.38
C LYS A 383 2.07 22.71 -27.16
N SER A 384 3.30 22.44 -26.73
CA SER A 384 4.20 21.45 -27.33
C SER A 384 3.82 20.00 -26.98
N GLY A 385 3.60 19.69 -25.70
CA GLY A 385 3.23 18.35 -25.24
C GLY A 385 1.85 17.93 -25.74
N LEU A 386 0.88 18.85 -25.71
CA LEU A 386 -0.45 18.67 -26.31
C LEU A 386 -0.41 18.22 -27.77
N ALA A 387 0.37 18.92 -28.58
CA ALA A 387 0.48 18.61 -30.00
C ALA A 387 1.13 17.23 -30.23
N LYS A 388 2.01 16.77 -29.34
CA LYS A 388 2.60 15.41 -29.41
C LYS A 388 1.55 14.35 -29.06
N VAL A 389 0.84 14.52 -27.95
CA VAL A 389 -0.21 13.60 -27.47
C VAL A 389 -1.33 13.48 -28.51
N SER A 390 -1.85 14.61 -29.02
CA SER A 390 -2.90 14.57 -30.04
C SER A 390 -2.46 13.90 -31.35
N ARG A 391 -1.21 14.09 -31.80
CA ARG A 391 -0.70 13.49 -33.06
C ARG A 391 -0.51 11.97 -32.95
N ARG A 392 -0.01 11.48 -31.82
CA ARG A 392 0.28 10.05 -31.61
C ARG A 392 -1.00 9.26 -31.28
N LEU A 393 -1.92 9.83 -30.51
CA LEU A 393 -3.25 9.24 -30.31
C LEU A 393 -4.08 9.20 -31.60
N ALA A 394 -3.95 10.20 -32.49
CA ALA A 394 -4.57 10.17 -33.82
C ALA A 394 -3.93 9.11 -34.73
N ALA A 395 -2.63 8.85 -34.60
CA ALA A 395 -1.93 7.80 -35.35
C ALA A 395 -2.40 6.39 -34.94
N LYS A 396 -2.72 6.15 -33.65
CA LYS A 396 -3.36 4.88 -33.21
C LYS A 396 -4.70 4.63 -33.92
N SER A 397 -5.46 5.68 -34.23
CA SER A 397 -6.75 5.56 -34.93
C SER A 397 -6.63 5.22 -36.42
N LEU A 398 -5.44 5.33 -37.02
CA LEU A 398 -5.18 5.11 -38.44
C LEU A 398 -4.47 3.77 -38.74
N VAL A 399 -3.85 3.14 -37.75
CA VAL A 399 -3.18 1.84 -37.92
C VAL A 399 -4.17 0.71 -37.65
N ALA A 400 -4.94 0.37 -38.68
CA ALA A 400 -5.55 -0.94 -38.78
C ALA A 400 -4.51 -1.98 -39.26
N GLU A 401 -4.39 -3.04 -38.47
CA GLU A 401 -4.03 -4.42 -38.82
C GLU A 401 -2.61 -4.90 -39.17
N ASN A 402 -1.59 -4.10 -39.53
CA ASN A 402 -0.30 -4.74 -39.94
C ASN A 402 1.02 -4.01 -39.65
N ALA A 403 1.05 -3.04 -38.75
CA ALA A 403 2.31 -2.45 -38.28
C ALA A 403 2.32 -2.42 -36.75
N ALA A 404 3.42 -2.88 -36.14
CA ALA A 404 3.62 -2.81 -34.70
C ALA A 404 3.39 -1.36 -34.25
N ALA A 405 2.26 -1.12 -33.57
CA ALA A 405 1.99 0.16 -32.95
C ALA A 405 3.12 0.46 -31.94
N PRO A 406 3.59 1.71 -31.82
CA PRO A 406 4.58 2.04 -30.81
C PRO A 406 4.04 1.65 -29.43
N LYS A 407 4.89 1.02 -28.60
CA LYS A 407 4.55 0.67 -27.22
C LYS A 407 3.95 1.89 -26.53
N HIS A 408 2.80 1.65 -25.90
CA HIS A 408 1.73 2.60 -25.59
C HIS A 408 2.24 3.92 -24.97
N GLU A 409 1.92 5.05 -25.61
CA GLU A 409 1.94 6.35 -24.94
C GLU A 409 0.93 6.34 -23.80
N ARG A 410 1.42 6.56 -22.58
CA ARG A 410 0.65 6.61 -21.33
C ARG A 410 0.64 8.04 -20.81
N ILE A 411 -0.49 8.48 -20.27
CA ILE A 411 -0.65 9.82 -19.68
C ILE A 411 -0.94 9.66 -18.20
N PHE A 412 -0.25 10.43 -17.37
CA PHE A 412 -0.34 10.36 -15.91
C PHE A 412 -0.71 11.71 -15.32
N LEU A 413 -1.60 11.69 -14.33
CA LEU A 413 -1.91 12.80 -13.45
C LEU A 413 -1.21 12.55 -12.12
N ASN A 414 -0.36 13.49 -11.71
CA ASN A 414 0.38 13.41 -10.46
C ASN A 414 -0.20 14.41 -9.46
N LEU A 415 -0.39 13.95 -8.22
CA LEU A 415 -0.67 14.79 -7.06
C LEU A 415 0.60 14.81 -6.23
N GLU A 416 1.20 15.99 -6.08
CA GLU A 416 2.50 16.16 -5.46
C GLU A 416 2.39 17.06 -4.22
N ASN A 417 3.23 16.78 -3.22
CA ASN A 417 3.23 17.52 -1.96
C ASN A 417 1.84 17.53 -1.30
N ILE A 418 1.21 16.36 -1.22
CA ILE A 418 -0.02 16.18 -0.47
C ILE A 418 0.34 16.24 1.01
N ARG A 419 -0.16 17.26 1.70
CA ARG A 419 0.09 17.48 3.13
C ARG A 419 -1.21 17.52 3.89
N GLY A 420 -1.17 17.26 5.19
CA GLY A 420 -2.34 17.22 6.06
C GLY A 420 -2.03 16.61 7.41
N GLN A 421 -2.97 16.70 8.34
CA GLN A 421 -2.86 16.13 9.69
C GLN A 421 -3.76 14.91 9.91
N ARG A 422 -4.55 14.52 8.89
CA ARG A 422 -5.56 13.47 8.98
C ARG A 422 -5.24 12.33 8.02
N ASN A 423 -4.87 11.17 8.56
CA ASN A 423 -4.45 10.03 7.74
C ASN A 423 -5.61 9.25 7.12
N ALA A 424 -6.74 9.15 7.83
CA ALA A 424 -7.87 8.30 7.47
C ALA A 424 -8.80 8.94 6.41
N VAL A 425 -8.26 9.37 5.26
CA VAL A 425 -9.03 10.00 4.19
C VAL A 425 -8.73 9.32 2.86
N LEU A 426 -9.77 9.03 2.10
CA LEU A 426 -9.68 8.63 0.70
C LEU A 426 -10.14 9.78 -0.20
N ILE A 427 -9.45 10.01 -1.31
CA ILE A 427 -9.78 11.06 -2.25
C ILE A 427 -9.98 10.44 -3.63
N ASP A 428 -11.17 10.61 -4.19
CA ASP A 428 -11.43 10.30 -5.58
C ASP A 428 -11.06 11.48 -6.48
N VAL A 429 -10.41 11.19 -7.61
CA VAL A 429 -9.90 12.19 -8.55
C VAL A 429 -10.63 12.03 -9.88
N TYR A 430 -11.19 13.12 -10.39
CA TYR A 430 -11.87 13.17 -11.68
C TYR A 430 -11.24 14.22 -12.58
N VAL A 431 -11.22 13.94 -13.88
CA VAL A 431 -10.72 14.87 -14.91
C VAL A 431 -11.88 15.29 -15.80
N ASN A 432 -12.05 16.60 -15.98
CA ASN A 432 -13.11 17.23 -16.77
C ASN A 432 -14.53 16.81 -16.39
N LEU A 433 -14.77 16.50 -15.10
CA LEU A 433 -16.14 16.33 -14.60
C LEU A 433 -16.95 17.61 -14.83
N PRO A 434 -18.13 17.54 -15.49
CA PRO A 434 -18.93 18.73 -15.76
C PRO A 434 -19.38 19.44 -14.48
N GLN A 435 -19.49 20.77 -14.55
CA GLN A 435 -19.83 21.57 -13.38
C GLN A 435 -21.23 21.22 -12.84
N GLY A 436 -21.29 20.78 -11.58
CA GLY A 436 -22.55 20.46 -10.89
C GLY A 436 -22.97 19.00 -10.99
N GLU A 437 -22.30 18.21 -11.85
CA GLU A 437 -22.54 16.77 -11.95
C GLU A 437 -21.95 15.99 -10.77
N GLN A 438 -22.52 14.81 -10.51
CA GLN A 438 -22.05 13.93 -9.45
C GLN A 438 -20.96 12.97 -9.96
N PRO A 439 -19.93 12.67 -9.15
CA PRO A 439 -18.89 11.70 -9.50
C PRO A 439 -19.41 10.35 -10.02
N ASP A 440 -20.44 9.80 -9.37
CA ASP A 440 -20.95 8.45 -9.65
C ASP A 440 -21.68 8.34 -10.99
N THR A 441 -22.09 9.46 -11.60
CA THR A 441 -22.74 9.47 -12.93
C THR A 441 -21.73 9.50 -14.07
N HIS A 442 -20.43 9.67 -13.77
CA HIS A 442 -19.35 9.78 -14.76
C HIS A 442 -18.14 8.88 -14.44
N PRO A 443 -18.32 7.56 -14.25
CA PRO A 443 -17.20 6.66 -13.97
C PRO A 443 -16.12 6.67 -15.06
N GLU A 444 -16.45 7.02 -16.30
CA GLU A 444 -15.52 7.17 -17.42
C GLU A 444 -14.52 8.35 -17.26
N LEU A 445 -14.81 9.28 -16.36
CA LEU A 445 -13.98 10.45 -16.04
C LEU A 445 -13.19 10.28 -14.73
N HIS A 446 -13.32 9.14 -14.06
CA HIS A 446 -12.59 8.81 -12.85
C HIS A 446 -11.14 8.50 -13.18
N ALA A 447 -10.21 9.32 -12.68
CA ALA A 447 -8.77 9.13 -12.85
C ALA A 447 -8.20 8.09 -11.87
N GLY A 448 -8.94 7.77 -10.81
CA GLY A 448 -8.51 6.88 -9.73
C GLY A 448 -8.65 7.53 -8.37
N SER A 449 -8.10 6.89 -7.35
CA SER A 449 -8.20 7.32 -5.96
C SER A 449 -6.83 7.44 -5.30
N VAL A 450 -6.76 8.23 -4.23
CA VAL A 450 -5.57 8.38 -3.39
C VAL A 450 -5.96 8.16 -1.93
N SER A 451 -5.18 7.37 -1.20
CA SER A 451 -5.28 7.22 0.25
C SER A 451 -4.28 8.17 0.94
N LEU A 452 -4.70 8.84 2.01
CA LEU A 452 -3.83 9.72 2.82
C LEU A 452 -3.11 8.98 3.96
N PHE A 453 -2.99 7.65 3.86
CA PHE A 453 -2.25 6.84 4.82
C PHE A 453 -0.83 7.41 5.06
N GLY A 454 -0.54 7.79 6.30
CA GLY A 454 0.75 8.38 6.70
C GLY A 454 0.96 9.86 6.36
N VAL A 455 -0.05 10.60 5.87
CA VAL A 455 0.11 12.01 5.46
C VAL A 455 0.60 12.93 6.59
N SER A 456 0.19 12.68 7.83
CA SER A 456 0.59 13.47 9.00
C SER A 456 2.10 13.40 9.22
N SER A 457 2.65 12.18 9.28
CA SER A 457 4.10 11.95 9.34
C SER A 457 4.83 12.52 8.13
N ALA A 458 4.27 12.36 6.92
CA ALA A 458 4.86 12.93 5.70
C ALA A 458 4.90 14.47 5.71
N SER A 459 3.99 15.10 6.45
CA SER A 459 3.86 16.56 6.57
C SER A 459 4.74 17.18 7.64
N ASP A 460 5.21 16.40 8.61
CA ASP A 460 6.01 16.86 9.75
C ASP A 460 7.44 17.22 9.34
N VAL A 461 7.73 18.52 9.30
CA VAL A 461 9.05 19.07 8.94
C VAL A 461 10.18 18.68 9.89
N ASN A 462 9.88 18.11 11.06
CA ASN A 462 10.88 17.76 12.07
C ASN A 462 11.43 16.32 11.92
N THR A 463 10.96 15.57 10.93
CA THR A 463 11.47 14.22 10.63
C THR A 463 12.46 14.24 9.46
N SER A 464 13.35 13.25 9.35
CA SER A 464 14.44 13.25 8.35
C SER A 464 13.99 13.26 6.89
N HIS A 465 12.71 12.97 6.62
CA HIS A 465 12.10 13.02 5.29
C HIS A 465 10.81 13.85 5.24
N GLY A 466 10.35 14.40 6.37
CA GLY A 466 9.04 15.02 6.44
C GLY A 466 9.03 16.48 6.00
N GLY A 467 7.83 16.99 5.74
CA GLY A 467 7.60 18.27 5.08
C GLY A 467 7.43 18.17 3.56
N SER A 468 7.87 17.07 2.97
CA SER A 468 7.70 16.77 1.54
C SER A 468 6.28 16.33 1.18
N GLY A 469 5.49 15.86 2.17
CA GLY A 469 4.16 15.30 1.93
C GLY A 469 4.19 13.96 1.20
N LEU A 470 3.00 13.44 0.90
CA LEU A 470 2.80 12.28 0.02
C LEU A 470 2.79 12.72 -1.45
N SER A 471 3.08 11.78 -2.33
CA SER A 471 2.90 11.93 -3.77
C SER A 471 2.11 10.74 -4.32
N ALA A 472 1.33 10.96 -5.38
CA ALA A 472 0.58 9.91 -6.07
C ALA A 472 0.64 10.13 -7.58
N SER A 473 0.66 9.03 -8.34
CA SER A 473 0.64 9.03 -9.80
C SER A 473 -0.52 8.16 -10.26
N LEU A 474 -1.44 8.74 -11.03
CA LEU A 474 -2.65 8.11 -11.54
C LEU A 474 -2.58 8.06 -13.06
N GLU A 475 -2.74 6.89 -13.66
CA GLU A 475 -2.81 6.78 -15.12
C GLU A 475 -4.17 7.25 -15.62
N ILE A 476 -4.18 8.27 -16.50
CA ILE A 476 -5.38 8.89 -17.07
C ILE A 476 -5.49 8.67 -18.58
N THR A 477 -4.69 7.77 -19.16
CA THR A 477 -4.68 7.49 -20.61
C THR A 477 -6.10 7.25 -21.15
N GLN A 478 -6.87 6.38 -20.48
CA GLN A 478 -8.24 6.07 -20.89
C GLN A 478 -9.19 7.26 -20.78
N VAL A 479 -9.06 8.07 -19.72
CA VAL A 479 -9.88 9.27 -19.52
C VAL A 479 -9.62 10.30 -20.63
N ILE A 480 -8.35 10.49 -21.01
CA ILE A 480 -7.98 11.36 -22.13
C ILE A 480 -8.53 10.83 -23.46
N GLU A 481 -8.53 9.51 -23.67
CA GLU A 481 -9.13 8.90 -24.86
C GLU A 481 -10.65 9.11 -24.92
N VAL A 482 -11.36 8.96 -23.80
CA VAL A 482 -12.81 9.24 -23.69
C VAL A 482 -13.11 10.71 -24.04
N LEU A 483 -12.42 11.65 -23.40
CA LEU A 483 -12.60 13.08 -23.65
C LEU A 483 -12.32 13.46 -25.12
N ARG A 484 -11.29 12.85 -25.72
CA ARG A 484 -10.97 13.05 -27.14
C ARG A 484 -12.08 12.55 -28.05
N GLN A 485 -12.64 11.37 -27.76
CA GLN A 485 -13.71 10.77 -28.57
C GLN A 485 -15.04 11.55 -28.44
N GLY A 486 -15.32 12.11 -27.26
CA GLY A 486 -16.49 12.97 -27.01
C GLY A 486 -16.38 14.36 -27.61
N GLY A 487 -15.17 14.83 -27.93
CA GLY A 487 -14.92 16.21 -28.39
C GLY A 487 -14.80 17.23 -27.24
N ASP A 488 -14.75 16.77 -26.00
CA ASP A 488 -14.70 17.58 -24.77
C ASP A 488 -13.28 17.81 -24.24
N LEU A 489 -12.27 17.37 -24.99
CA LEU A 489 -10.88 17.63 -24.65
C LEU A 489 -10.50 19.08 -25.00
N ASP A 490 -10.61 19.99 -24.02
CA ASP A 490 -9.97 21.30 -24.11
C ASP A 490 -8.45 21.10 -24.15
N LEU A 491 -7.86 21.44 -25.29
CA LEU A 491 -6.42 21.33 -25.46
C LEU A 491 -5.68 22.37 -24.62
N ALA A 492 -6.29 23.42 -24.08
CA ALA A 492 -5.54 24.38 -23.25
C ALA A 492 -5.51 23.99 -21.76
N HIS A 493 -6.52 23.26 -21.28
CA HIS A 493 -6.71 23.03 -19.85
C HIS A 493 -7.40 21.70 -19.54
N LEU A 494 -7.06 21.13 -18.38
CA LEU A 494 -7.86 20.08 -17.75
C LEU A 494 -8.40 20.58 -16.42
N GLN A 495 -9.71 20.43 -16.20
CA GLN A 495 -10.32 20.58 -14.89
C GLN A 495 -10.03 19.31 -14.09
N VAL A 496 -9.55 19.46 -12.86
CA VAL A 496 -9.31 18.34 -11.95
C VAL A 496 -10.13 18.57 -10.69
N SER A 497 -10.99 17.61 -10.36
CA SER A 497 -11.85 17.63 -9.17
C SER A 497 -11.45 16.53 -8.21
N LEU A 498 -11.25 16.88 -6.94
CA LEU A 498 -10.91 15.97 -5.85
C LEU A 498 -12.11 15.86 -4.91
N PHE A 499 -12.52 14.63 -4.60
CA PHE A 499 -13.66 14.29 -3.76
C PHE A 499 -13.21 13.43 -2.58
N PRO A 500 -12.95 14.05 -1.41
CA PRO A 500 -12.73 13.31 -0.17
C PRO A 500 -13.97 12.47 0.20
N ASP A 501 -13.76 11.26 0.70
CA ASP A 501 -14.80 10.32 1.15
C ASP A 501 -15.53 10.79 2.42
N GLN A 502 -15.02 11.83 3.07
CA GLN A 502 -15.62 12.47 4.21
C GLN A 502 -15.46 14.00 4.20
N ASN A 503 -16.20 14.67 5.07
CA ASN A 503 -16.08 16.12 5.19
C ASN A 503 -14.75 16.51 5.85
N LEU A 504 -13.94 17.28 5.14
CA LEU A 504 -12.69 17.83 5.64
C LEU A 504 -12.92 19.19 6.30
N PHE A 505 -12.21 19.43 7.40
CA PHE A 505 -12.28 20.68 8.14
C PHE A 505 -11.06 21.54 7.85
N ASP A 506 -11.21 22.86 8.03
CA ASP A 506 -10.10 23.81 7.82
C ASP A 506 -8.85 23.43 8.65
N GLY A 507 -9.06 22.90 9.87
CA GLY A 507 -8.01 22.45 10.78
C GLY A 507 -7.38 21.09 10.46
N ASP A 508 -7.89 20.35 9.48
CA ASP A 508 -7.24 19.12 8.99
C ASP A 508 -6.00 19.47 8.14
N ASP A 509 -5.90 20.74 7.70
CA ASP A 509 -4.78 21.35 6.98
C ASP A 509 -4.36 20.56 5.72
N ILE A 510 -5.35 19.95 5.03
CA ILE A 510 -5.11 19.14 3.84
C ILE A 510 -4.90 20.02 2.60
N THR A 511 -3.75 19.85 1.95
CA THR A 511 -3.38 20.59 0.72
C THR A 511 -2.72 19.69 -0.30
N VAL A 512 -2.89 19.97 -1.58
CA VAL A 512 -2.09 19.42 -2.68
C VAL A 512 -1.25 20.53 -3.27
N GLY A 513 0.07 20.45 -3.08
CA GLY A 513 1.00 21.51 -3.49
C GLY A 513 1.02 21.73 -5.00
N ARG A 514 1.04 20.64 -5.79
CA ARG A 514 0.99 20.68 -7.25
C ARG A 514 0.21 19.50 -7.82
N ILE A 515 -0.57 19.76 -8.86
CA ILE A 515 -1.19 18.76 -9.72
C ILE A 515 -0.65 18.94 -11.13
N SER A 516 -0.06 17.88 -11.68
CA SER A 516 0.69 17.92 -12.93
C SER A 516 0.33 16.75 -13.85
N ILE A 517 0.49 16.95 -15.15
CA ILE A 517 0.26 15.93 -16.17
C ILE A 517 1.58 15.58 -16.84
N TYR A 518 1.86 14.30 -16.95
CA TYR A 518 3.04 13.76 -17.62
C TYR A 518 2.64 12.83 -18.75
N ARG A 519 3.46 12.84 -19.80
CA ARG A 519 3.48 11.84 -20.86
C ARG A 519 4.60 10.86 -20.57
N GLN A 520 4.34 9.56 -20.69
CA GLN A 520 5.33 8.49 -20.66
C GLN A 520 5.26 7.70 -21.97
N GLY A 521 6.35 7.64 -22.74
CA GLY A 521 6.43 6.84 -23.96
C GLY A 521 7.50 7.30 -24.95
N GLU A 522 7.93 6.37 -25.80
CA GLU A 522 8.95 6.53 -26.85
C GLU A 522 8.56 7.52 -27.98
#